data_AF-A0A432MMT5-F1
#
_entry.id   AF-A0A432MMT5-F1
#
_cell.length_a   1.000
_cell.length_b   1.000
_cell.length_c   1.000
_cell.angle_alpha   90.00
_cell.angle_beta   90.00
_cell.angle_gamma   90.00
#
_symmetry.space_group_name_H-M   'P 1'
#
loop_
_entity.id
_entity.type
_entity.pdbx_description
1 polymer ?
#
loop_
_entity_poly.entity_id
_entity_poly.type
_entity_poly.pdbx_seq_one_letter_code
_entity_poly.pdbx_strand_id
1 'polypeptide(L)'
;MNRETRRQATTSRDSRSGARARLERLEPRQYLSGGVDQFDDLIPSLLYRRVEADTALVARSHPIGQGPGIQALVDNDGKVITGTLPNGDQYSITVHGPGVAIVTDTTPNDGLLNSEIDTIQLVGTSLGSTYVTGQVKSSDRVITDGTIGFNRLIAEDGVASVVLNGFILRSTGGSSTGTPRIALLGGVRTLSLTGIEAFVNPAGTPVDVIVGDPTTPLRVRPDIRIDHIYNTAFDPNVGPDNTVPQVTPTVRLLVNGQLRDLELGSVTANPVPADLSALFSPVGYTGRTSVQAQGVDGLKVVGSARNFTVSRDAQPFSSRFSGVDRVGHAYFGGNADAVAIDATSGRIGRLKFLRGLGNPTATQDTLLEAGIPVGERGYPAAGLAGGVIAAESIGRGEFGPARLVRQIPPDPSTIQDRGPGTVNYVRRPGAALTNATIAANQEIGDTNVVGDAQNTLVAAGFDYISFRQGLDPVRQPSRIGRYTQRGDLVDAVVAASYRPVDGVYGNGNDLAGNGAIAGRLTGNLYLSPGDDLTATPEGTPLVRGAGFFARRLAGYLPSLGGPQAQTSPRFKSVLYRV
;
A
#
# COMPACT_ATOMS: atom_id res chain seq x y z
N MET A 1 48.18 -54.46 11.56
CA MET A 1 49.30 -53.50 11.71
C MET A 1 48.73 -52.30 12.44
N ASN A 2 48.78 -52.27 13.78
CA ASN A 2 49.90 -51.79 14.60
C ASN A 2 50.35 -50.37 14.19
N ARG A 3 50.43 -49.38 15.08
CA ARG A 3 50.03 -49.25 16.49
C ARG A 3 50.46 -47.83 16.90
N GLU A 4 49.62 -47.15 17.69
CA GLU A 4 49.96 -46.43 18.94
C GLU A 4 51.02 -45.30 18.88
N THR A 5 50.88 -44.14 19.53
CA THR A 5 50.37 -43.81 20.88
C THR A 5 50.41 -42.28 20.99
N ARG A 6 49.37 -41.53 21.40
CA ARG A 6 48.74 -41.41 22.74
C ARG A 6 49.71 -40.89 23.82
N ARG A 7 49.44 -39.68 24.36
CA ARG A 7 49.09 -39.46 25.79
C ARG A 7 48.79 -37.99 26.12
N GLN A 8 47.59 -37.78 26.64
CA GLN A 8 47.24 -36.76 27.64
C GLN A 8 47.99 -36.99 28.96
N ALA A 9 47.87 -35.99 29.84
CA ALA A 9 47.97 -35.99 31.32
C ALA A 9 49.26 -35.32 31.83
N THR A 10 49.34 -34.61 32.97
CA THR A 10 48.43 -34.14 34.01
C THR A 10 49.30 -33.30 34.97
N THR A 11 48.72 -32.31 35.65
CA THR A 11 49.05 -31.85 37.03
C THR A 11 50.46 -31.36 37.43
N SER A 12 50.50 -30.09 37.87
CA SER A 12 50.73 -29.67 39.28
C SER A 12 52.16 -29.35 39.80
N ARG A 13 52.18 -28.18 40.47
CA ARG A 13 52.95 -27.75 41.66
C ARG A 13 54.22 -26.89 41.49
N ASP A 14 54.01 -25.66 41.95
CA ASP A 14 54.78 -24.93 42.97
C ASP A 14 56.20 -24.48 42.67
N SER A 15 56.34 -23.16 42.46
CA SER A 15 57.12 -22.22 43.30
C SER A 15 57.36 -20.93 42.47
N ARG A 16 57.22 -19.69 42.96
CA ARG A 16 57.08 -19.13 44.32
C ARG A 16 56.62 -17.66 44.20
N SER A 17 55.77 -17.25 45.17
CA SER A 17 55.65 -15.94 45.86
C SER A 17 55.42 -14.65 45.05
N GLY A 18 54.52 -13.70 45.41
CA GLY A 18 53.59 -13.44 46.53
C GLY A 18 52.88 -12.09 46.21
N ALA A 19 51.79 -11.61 46.82
CA ALA A 19 51.03 -11.96 48.00
C ALA A 19 49.58 -11.40 47.89
N ARG A 20 48.60 -12.29 48.11
CA ARG A 20 47.37 -12.16 48.93
C ARG A 20 46.36 -11.02 48.71
N ALA A 21 45.19 -11.45 48.22
CA ALA A 21 43.86 -10.89 48.44
C ALA A 21 43.36 -11.10 49.88
N ARG A 22 42.32 -10.34 50.30
CA ARG A 22 41.18 -10.91 51.03
C ARG A 22 39.92 -10.03 50.99
N LEU A 23 38.86 -10.63 50.45
CA LEU A 23 37.46 -10.40 50.80
C LEU A 23 37.19 -11.04 52.16
N GLU A 24 36.54 -10.33 53.09
CA GLU A 24 35.76 -10.86 54.22
C GLU A 24 34.71 -9.76 54.56
N ARG A 25 33.47 -9.96 55.00
CA ARG A 25 32.46 -11.04 55.04
C ARG A 25 31.24 -10.34 55.69
N LEU A 26 30.01 -10.62 55.24
CA LEU A 26 28.77 -10.17 55.89
C LEU A 26 28.64 -10.77 57.29
N GLU A 27 28.15 -9.99 58.28
CA GLU A 27 27.45 -10.43 59.51
C GLU A 27 26.64 -9.25 60.15
N PRO A 28 25.66 -9.50 61.05
CA PRO A 28 24.27 -9.07 60.87
C PRO A 28 23.72 -7.96 61.80
N ARG A 29 22.44 -7.61 61.55
CA ARG A 29 21.55 -6.63 62.22
C ARG A 29 21.67 -6.54 63.75
N GLN A 30 21.62 -5.30 64.26
CA GLN A 30 21.11 -5.02 65.61
C GLN A 30 20.19 -3.79 65.58
N TYR A 31 18.92 -4.02 65.92
CA TYR A 31 17.91 -2.99 66.19
C TYR A 31 18.05 -2.51 67.65
N LEU A 32 18.06 -1.20 67.86
CA LEU A 32 17.75 -0.47 69.10
C LEU A 32 17.34 0.95 68.66
N SER A 33 16.07 1.29 68.49
CA SER A 33 15.06 1.67 69.50
C SER A 33 15.48 2.82 70.44
N GLY A 34 14.86 3.99 70.25
CA GLY A 34 14.54 4.92 71.34
C GLY A 34 15.23 6.29 71.33
N GLY A 35 14.52 7.31 70.84
CA GLY A 35 14.15 8.45 71.68
C GLY A 35 14.97 9.77 71.61
N VAL A 36 14.32 10.78 71.03
CA VAL A 36 14.10 12.17 71.54
C VAL A 36 15.28 13.16 71.67
N ASP A 37 15.15 14.26 70.91
CA ASP A 37 15.54 15.68 71.10
C ASP A 37 16.99 16.22 71.00
N GLN A 38 17.09 17.22 70.10
CA GLN A 38 17.84 18.50 70.13
C GLN A 38 19.39 18.50 70.18
N PHE A 39 20.05 18.95 69.09
CA PHE A 39 20.55 20.34 68.89
C PHE A 39 21.45 20.44 67.63
N ASP A 40 21.40 21.64 67.04
CA ASP A 40 22.14 22.17 65.89
C ASP A 40 23.67 22.13 65.99
N ASP A 41 24.29 22.44 64.84
CA ASP A 41 25.67 22.88 64.60
C ASP A 41 26.78 21.81 64.57
N LEU A 42 27.10 21.38 63.34
CA LEU A 42 28.46 21.40 62.75
C LEU A 42 28.48 20.63 61.41
N ILE A 43 28.15 21.29 60.30
CA ILE A 43 28.49 20.82 58.94
C ILE A 43 29.57 21.74 58.36
N PRO A 44 30.83 21.28 58.21
CA PRO A 44 31.83 21.98 57.43
C PRO A 44 31.58 21.76 55.93
N SER A 45 31.52 22.87 55.21
CA SER A 45 31.41 22.99 53.76
C SER A 45 32.64 22.41 53.03
N LEU A 46 32.43 21.40 52.20
CA LEU A 46 33.37 21.01 51.13
C LEU A 46 32.61 20.91 49.81
N LEU A 47 32.51 22.07 49.18
CA LEU A 47 32.08 22.30 47.80
C LEU A 47 32.99 21.52 46.84
N TYR A 48 32.39 20.67 46.01
CA TYR A 48 33.04 20.06 44.86
C TYR A 48 33.38 21.15 43.83
N ARG A 49 34.68 21.35 43.62
CA ARG A 49 35.26 22.16 42.54
C ARG A 49 35.05 21.43 41.21
N ARG A 50 34.08 21.87 40.41
CA ARG A 50 33.93 21.45 39.00
C ARG A 50 35.02 22.15 38.20
N VAL A 51 35.91 21.39 37.56
CA VAL A 51 36.88 21.93 36.61
C VAL A 51 36.11 22.26 35.33
N GLU A 52 35.98 23.56 35.04
CA GLU A 52 35.56 24.05 33.73
C GLU A 52 36.70 23.79 32.73
N ALA A 53 36.46 22.89 31.79
CA ALA A 53 37.24 22.85 30.57
C ALA A 53 36.54 23.79 29.58
N ASP A 54 37.17 24.93 29.31
CA ASP A 54 36.80 25.88 28.25
C ASP A 54 36.93 25.18 26.89
N THR A 55 35.87 24.51 26.44
CA THR A 55 35.69 24.22 25.02
C THR A 55 35.04 25.44 24.39
N ALA A 56 35.75 26.08 23.46
CA ALA A 56 35.24 27.23 22.71
C ALA A 56 33.84 26.93 22.16
N LEU A 57 32.86 27.72 22.58
CA LEU A 57 31.49 27.69 22.06
C LEU A 57 31.55 27.98 20.56
N VAL A 58 31.27 26.96 19.74
CA VAL A 58 31.01 27.17 18.32
C VAL A 58 29.61 27.78 18.20
N ALA A 59 29.55 29.11 18.31
CA ALA A 59 28.35 29.88 18.00
C ALA A 59 28.08 29.81 16.49
N ARG A 60 26.95 29.23 16.09
CA ARG A 60 26.39 29.40 14.74
C ARG A 60 25.14 30.26 14.86
N SER A 61 24.97 31.18 13.91
CA SER A 61 23.77 32.00 13.85
C SER A 61 22.52 31.13 13.75
N HIS A 62 21.56 31.35 14.65
CA HIS A 62 20.25 30.74 14.63
C HIS A 62 19.47 31.26 13.41
N PRO A 63 18.75 30.41 12.65
CA PRO A 63 18.06 30.84 11.43
C PRO A 63 16.84 31.75 11.72
N ILE A 64 16.43 31.89 12.98
CA ILE A 64 15.42 32.85 13.43
C ILE A 64 15.98 33.64 14.62
N GLY A 65 16.37 34.90 14.40
CA GLY A 65 16.81 35.82 15.45
C GLY A 65 18.25 36.31 15.31
N GLN A 66 18.43 37.63 15.36
CA GLN A 66 19.75 38.28 15.35
C GLN A 66 20.31 38.33 16.78
N GLY A 67 21.38 37.58 17.03
CA GLY A 67 22.29 37.77 18.17
C GLY A 67 22.37 36.61 19.16
N PRO A 68 23.46 36.52 19.96
CA PRO A 68 23.60 35.53 21.02
C PRO A 68 22.73 35.94 22.21
N GLY A 69 21.44 35.64 22.12
CA GLY A 69 20.53 35.67 23.27
C GLY A 69 20.79 34.47 24.17
N ILE A 70 20.71 34.67 25.48
CA ILE A 70 20.79 33.62 26.49
C ILE A 70 19.55 32.71 26.30
N GLN A 71 19.70 31.64 25.50
CA GLN A 71 18.69 30.63 25.18
C GLN A 71 18.53 29.64 26.34
N ALA A 72 17.93 30.08 27.44
CA ALA A 72 17.84 29.26 28.65
C ALA A 72 16.51 28.52 28.85
N LEU A 73 15.43 28.73 28.06
CA LEU A 73 14.12 28.11 28.40
C LEU A 73 13.03 27.99 27.29
N VAL A 74 13.30 28.20 25.98
CA VAL A 74 12.21 28.26 24.97
C VAL A 74 12.44 27.45 23.69
N ASP A 75 13.63 26.90 23.44
CA ASP A 75 13.91 26.32 22.13
C ASP A 75 13.52 24.82 22.09
N ASN A 76 12.38 24.53 21.47
CA ASN A 76 11.99 23.16 21.06
C ASN A 76 12.80 22.72 19.83
N ASP A 77 14.10 22.99 19.84
CA ASP A 77 15.03 22.65 18.78
C ASP A 77 16.19 21.80 19.29
N GLY A 78 16.92 21.22 18.34
CA GLY A 78 18.18 20.55 18.62
C GLY A 78 18.24 19.12 18.12
N LYS A 79 19.10 18.34 18.78
CA LYS A 79 19.47 16.99 18.35
C LYS A 79 18.59 15.90 18.91
N VAL A 80 18.05 16.12 20.10
CA VAL A 80 17.15 15.20 20.79
C VAL A 80 16.04 16.06 21.37
N ILE A 81 14.82 15.82 20.93
CA ILE A 81 13.63 16.52 21.39
C ILE A 81 12.71 15.48 22.00
N THR A 82 12.16 15.78 23.17
CA THR A 82 11.26 14.87 23.89
C THR A 82 10.02 15.63 24.32
N GLY A 83 8.85 14.99 24.18
CA GLY A 83 7.59 15.52 24.68
C GLY A 83 6.76 14.46 25.38
N THR A 84 5.72 14.89 26.07
CA THR A 84 4.82 14.01 26.83
C THR A 84 3.39 14.54 26.73
N LEU A 85 2.52 13.79 26.07
CA LEU A 85 1.11 14.12 25.90
C LEU A 85 0.35 14.08 27.25
N PRO A 86 -0.85 14.68 27.33
CA PRO A 86 -1.62 14.72 28.58
C PRO A 86 -2.12 13.33 29.01
N ASN A 87 -2.26 12.41 28.06
CA ASN A 87 -2.58 11.00 28.31
C ASN A 87 -1.38 10.18 28.86
N GLY A 88 -0.19 10.78 28.91
CA GLY A 88 1.05 10.18 29.41
C GLY A 88 1.92 9.49 28.35
N ASP A 89 1.51 9.50 27.08
CA ASP A 89 2.36 9.01 25.99
C ASP A 89 3.58 9.91 25.83
N GLN A 90 4.76 9.30 25.70
CA GLN A 90 6.01 10.01 25.55
C GLN A 90 6.54 9.82 24.14
N TYR A 91 7.15 10.85 23.58
CA TYR A 91 7.82 10.75 22.30
C TYR A 91 9.22 11.33 22.36
N SER A 92 10.09 10.82 21.49
CA SER A 92 11.43 11.36 21.27
C SER A 92 11.73 11.43 19.79
N ILE A 93 12.31 12.52 19.33
CA ILE A 93 12.84 12.71 17.98
C ILE A 93 14.34 12.98 18.09
N THR A 94 15.15 12.20 17.39
CA THR A 94 16.62 12.30 17.41
C THR A 94 17.16 12.52 16.00
N VAL A 95 18.05 13.51 15.84
CA VAL A 95 18.74 13.85 14.58
C VAL A 95 20.22 13.50 14.69
N HIS A 96 20.65 12.51 13.92
CA HIS A 96 22.06 12.13 13.78
C HIS A 96 22.68 12.81 12.55
N GLY A 97 23.99 13.12 12.60
CA GLY A 97 24.70 13.78 11.51
C GLY A 97 24.57 15.30 11.54
N PRO A 98 24.66 16.02 10.40
CA PRO A 98 24.45 17.47 10.35
C PRO A 98 22.97 17.85 10.50
N GLY A 99 22.71 19.08 10.93
CA GLY A 99 21.38 19.68 11.06
C GLY A 99 20.73 19.51 12.42
N VAL A 100 19.52 20.01 12.60
CA VAL A 100 18.72 19.90 13.84
C VAL A 100 17.25 19.70 13.49
N ALA A 101 16.46 19.23 14.45
CA ALA A 101 15.00 19.28 14.37
C ALA A 101 14.51 20.52 15.14
N ILE A 102 13.39 21.07 14.72
CA ILE A 102 12.59 22.07 15.42
C ILE A 102 11.18 21.50 15.49
N VAL A 103 10.60 21.41 16.67
CA VAL A 103 9.28 20.80 16.88
C VAL A 103 8.35 21.85 17.50
N THR A 104 7.19 22.03 16.89
CA THR A 104 6.13 22.86 17.45
C THR A 104 4.91 21.98 17.69
N ASP A 105 4.26 22.14 18.84
CA ASP A 105 3.01 21.46 19.15
C ASP A 105 1.79 22.36 18.81
N THR A 106 0.58 21.83 19.03
CA THR A 106 -0.67 22.52 18.72
C THR A 106 -1.02 23.68 19.67
N THR A 107 -0.21 23.90 20.71
CA THR A 107 -0.33 24.99 21.69
C THR A 107 0.88 25.93 21.54
N PRO A 108 0.90 26.80 20.53
CA PRO A 108 2.11 27.56 20.22
C PRO A 108 2.54 28.45 21.39
N ASN A 109 3.84 28.46 21.66
CA ASN A 109 4.54 29.40 22.55
C ASN A 109 4.35 29.22 24.07
N ASP A 110 3.96 28.05 24.56
CA ASP A 110 3.98 27.76 26.00
C ASP A 110 5.33 27.17 26.48
N GLY A 111 6.23 26.84 25.55
CA GLY A 111 7.55 26.26 25.83
C GLY A 111 7.50 24.80 26.29
N LEU A 112 6.33 24.16 26.21
CA LEU A 112 6.12 22.77 26.56
C LEU A 112 5.84 21.97 25.29
N LEU A 113 6.23 20.70 25.31
CA LEU A 113 5.89 19.73 24.27
C LEU A 113 4.91 18.73 24.85
N ASN A 114 3.72 19.24 25.19
CA ASN A 114 2.72 18.50 25.96
C ASN A 114 1.43 18.23 25.18
N SER A 115 1.38 18.62 23.91
CA SER A 115 0.25 18.40 23.00
C SER A 115 0.68 17.63 21.73
N GLU A 116 -0.28 17.36 20.84
CA GLU A 116 0.04 16.79 19.53
C GLU A 116 0.98 17.70 18.73
N ILE A 117 1.76 17.12 17.83
CA ILE A 117 2.79 17.86 17.12
C ILE A 117 2.18 18.59 15.92
N ASP A 118 2.27 19.91 15.85
CA ASP A 118 1.87 20.62 14.65
C ASP A 118 2.95 20.49 13.56
N THR A 119 4.22 20.80 13.86
CA THR A 119 5.28 20.76 12.85
C THR A 119 6.56 20.14 13.38
N ILE A 120 7.13 19.23 12.59
CA ILE A 120 8.52 18.78 12.70
C ILE A 120 9.28 19.39 11.53
N GLN A 121 10.16 20.34 11.79
CA GLN A 121 11.00 20.97 10.78
C GLN A 121 12.45 20.49 10.93
N LEU A 122 13.05 20.05 9.83
CA LEU A 122 14.44 19.61 9.77
C LEU A 122 15.27 20.68 9.05
N VAL A 123 16.32 21.19 9.70
CA VAL A 123 17.11 22.32 9.21
C VAL A 123 18.59 21.97 9.15
N GLY A 124 19.27 22.37 8.07
CA GLY A 124 20.71 22.15 7.89
C GLY A 124 21.08 20.68 7.72
N THR A 125 20.16 19.89 7.14
CA THR A 125 20.29 18.44 7.00
C THR A 125 21.03 18.06 5.71
N SER A 126 21.42 16.79 5.58
CA SER A 126 22.11 16.27 4.40
C SER A 126 21.57 14.92 3.94
N LEU A 127 21.33 14.82 2.63
CA LEU A 127 20.87 13.62 1.94
C LEU A 127 21.86 12.44 2.07
N GLY A 128 23.13 12.74 2.38
CA GLY A 128 24.20 11.74 2.50
C GLY A 128 24.45 11.23 3.92
N SER A 129 24.09 12.00 4.95
CA SER A 129 24.59 11.76 6.31
C SER A 129 23.63 12.08 7.45
N THR A 130 22.48 12.71 7.21
CA THR A 130 21.50 12.98 8.27
C THR A 130 20.48 11.87 8.40
N TYR A 131 20.39 11.28 9.59
CA TYR A 131 19.41 10.25 9.93
C TYR A 131 18.52 10.77 11.05
N VAL A 132 17.21 10.71 10.88
CA VAL A 132 16.22 11.15 11.86
C VAL A 132 15.44 9.94 12.33
N THR A 133 15.37 9.76 13.65
CA THR A 133 14.60 8.69 14.27
C THR A 133 13.58 9.27 15.23
N GLY A 134 12.35 8.76 15.17
CA GLY A 134 11.27 9.07 16.09
C GLY A 134 10.82 7.78 16.79
N GLN A 135 10.57 7.87 18.08
CA GLN A 135 10.01 6.78 18.88
C GLN A 135 8.90 7.30 19.77
N VAL A 136 7.83 6.52 19.91
CA VAL A 136 6.77 6.74 20.88
C VAL A 136 6.79 5.61 21.91
N LYS A 137 6.68 5.98 23.19
CA LYS A 137 6.46 5.08 24.31
C LYS A 137 5.05 5.33 24.83
N SER A 138 4.23 4.28 24.84
CA SER A 138 2.89 4.34 25.41
C SER A 138 2.92 4.68 26.90
N SER A 139 1.87 5.35 27.37
CA SER A 139 1.66 5.69 28.77
C SER A 139 1.67 4.45 29.67
N ASP A 140 2.41 4.53 30.78
CA ASP A 140 2.36 3.53 31.85
C ASP A 140 1.14 3.75 32.78
N ARG A 141 0.37 4.83 32.56
CA ARG A 141 -0.74 5.27 33.42
C ARG A 141 -2.13 5.02 32.82
N VAL A 142 -2.25 5.14 31.50
CA VAL A 142 -3.50 4.99 30.75
C VAL A 142 -3.24 4.06 29.58
N ILE A 143 -4.20 3.17 29.28
CA ILE A 143 -4.11 2.32 28.09
C ILE A 143 -4.31 3.22 26.86
N THR A 144 -3.28 3.32 26.03
CA THR A 144 -3.28 4.07 24.77
C THR A 144 -2.80 3.15 23.65
N ASP A 145 -3.04 3.57 22.41
CA ASP A 145 -2.56 2.85 21.23
C ASP A 145 -1.05 3.05 20.99
N GLY A 146 -0.38 3.85 21.83
CA GLY A 146 1.07 4.10 21.75
C GLY A 146 1.48 4.88 20.51
N THR A 147 0.60 5.78 20.02
CA THR A 147 0.82 6.56 18.80
C THR A 147 0.67 8.06 19.04
N ILE A 148 1.44 8.87 18.34
CA ILE A 148 1.33 10.34 18.36
C ILE A 148 0.95 10.91 16.99
N GLY A 149 -0.01 11.83 17.00
CA GLY A 149 -0.36 12.60 15.82
C GLY A 149 0.68 13.69 15.53
N PHE A 150 1.05 13.86 14.26
CA PHE A 150 1.74 15.04 13.79
C PHE A 150 1.07 15.61 12.53
N ASN A 151 1.03 16.93 12.39
CA ASN A 151 0.41 17.59 11.25
C ASN A 151 1.39 17.78 10.09
N ARG A 152 2.63 18.21 10.35
CA ARG A 152 3.60 18.53 9.29
C ARG A 152 4.99 17.97 9.56
N LEU A 153 5.65 17.48 8.51
CA LEU A 153 7.09 17.20 8.49
C LEU A 153 7.71 17.94 7.30
N ILE A 154 8.69 18.82 7.55
CA ILE A 154 9.26 19.69 6.52
C ILE A 154 10.78 19.58 6.56
N ALA A 155 11.39 19.36 5.39
CA ALA A 155 12.82 19.48 5.17
C ALA A 155 13.05 20.11 3.79
N GLU A 156 13.67 21.30 3.75
CA GLU A 156 14.08 21.93 2.49
C GLU A 156 15.37 21.30 1.97
N ASP A 157 16.30 21.03 2.88
CA ASP A 157 17.49 20.23 2.60
C ASP A 157 17.14 18.75 2.48
N GLY A 158 18.00 17.97 1.82
CA GLY A 158 17.81 16.53 1.71
C GLY A 158 18.13 15.81 3.02
N VAL A 159 17.46 14.69 3.29
CA VAL A 159 17.66 13.87 4.49
C VAL A 159 18.01 12.45 4.08
N ALA A 160 19.04 11.82 4.66
CA ALA A 160 19.37 10.45 4.29
C ALA A 160 18.24 9.50 4.69
N SER A 161 17.73 9.59 5.92
CA SER A 161 16.61 8.78 6.38
C SER A 161 15.76 9.49 7.43
N VAL A 162 14.45 9.29 7.36
CA VAL A 162 13.48 9.66 8.40
C VAL A 162 12.67 8.41 8.76
N VAL A 163 12.77 7.97 10.01
CA VAL A 163 12.05 6.80 10.52
C VAL A 163 11.30 7.21 11.78
N LEU A 164 9.97 7.37 11.69
CA LEU A 164 9.13 7.83 12.78
C LEU A 164 8.20 6.69 13.25
N ASN A 165 8.66 5.93 14.25
CA ASN A 165 7.92 4.79 14.78
C ASN A 165 6.91 5.26 15.84
N GLY A 166 5.64 4.92 15.65
CA GLY A 166 4.51 5.38 16.47
C GLY A 166 3.95 6.73 16.04
N PHE A 167 4.44 7.33 14.95
CA PHE A 167 3.97 8.63 14.47
C PHE A 167 2.95 8.48 13.34
N ILE A 168 1.84 9.19 13.46
CA ILE A 168 0.75 9.20 12.48
C ILE A 168 0.58 10.60 11.93
N LEU A 169 0.67 10.74 10.60
CA LEU A 169 0.37 11.99 9.91
C LEU A 169 -1.15 12.20 9.90
N ARG A 170 -1.63 13.26 10.57
CA ARG A 170 -3.06 13.59 10.64
C ARG A 170 -3.28 15.06 10.96
N SER A 171 -4.53 15.52 10.81
CA SER A 171 -4.90 16.83 11.35
C SER A 171 -4.90 16.72 12.87
N THR A 172 -3.95 17.43 13.49
CA THR A 172 -3.88 17.56 14.94
C THR A 172 -4.80 18.70 15.33
N GLY A 173 -5.69 18.48 16.32
CA GLY A 173 -6.67 19.49 16.73
C GLY A 173 -6.01 20.81 17.17
N GLY A 174 -6.76 21.92 17.16
CA GLY A 174 -6.26 23.24 17.57
C GLY A 174 -5.91 24.16 16.39
N SER A 175 -5.13 25.21 16.67
CA SER A 175 -4.68 26.23 15.70
C SER A 175 -3.62 25.68 14.73
N SER A 176 -3.86 24.51 14.12
CA SER A 176 -2.90 23.83 13.24
C SER A 176 -2.48 24.75 12.09
N THR A 177 -1.20 24.75 11.70
CA THR A 177 -0.66 25.63 10.65
C THR A 177 -1.01 25.16 9.21
N GLY A 178 -2.19 24.58 9.01
CA GLY A 178 -2.72 24.17 7.71
C GLY A 178 -2.88 22.66 7.55
N THR A 179 -3.16 22.21 6.32
CA THR A 179 -3.43 20.81 5.97
C THR A 179 -2.26 19.88 6.29
N PRO A 180 -2.51 18.65 6.77
CA PRO A 180 -1.46 17.70 7.07
C PRO A 180 -0.58 17.40 5.85
N ARG A 181 0.74 17.45 6.02
CA ARG A 181 1.68 17.21 4.92
C ARG A 181 3.08 16.79 5.35
N ILE A 182 3.71 15.94 4.54
CA ILE A 182 5.16 15.72 4.55
C ILE A 182 5.75 16.41 3.32
N ALA A 183 6.80 17.19 3.48
CA ALA A 183 7.49 17.89 2.40
C ALA A 183 9.00 17.79 2.58
N LEU A 184 9.61 16.86 1.85
CA LEU A 184 11.06 16.60 1.84
C LEU A 184 11.62 17.05 0.48
N LEU A 185 11.73 18.37 0.31
CA LEU A 185 11.99 19.00 -0.99
C LEU A 185 13.42 18.72 -1.50
N GLY A 186 14.39 18.66 -0.60
CA GLY A 186 15.76 18.24 -0.94
C GLY A 186 15.90 16.73 -1.18
N GLY A 187 14.82 15.97 -1.03
CA GLY A 187 14.75 14.53 -1.22
C GLY A 187 15.03 13.71 0.04
N VAL A 188 14.72 12.41 -0.04
CA VAL A 188 14.99 11.45 1.02
C VAL A 188 15.43 10.11 0.42
N ARG A 189 16.30 9.34 1.10
CA ARG A 189 16.57 7.95 0.67
C ARG A 189 15.60 6.97 1.31
N THR A 190 15.27 7.17 2.58
CA THR A 190 14.31 6.30 3.29
C THR A 190 13.34 7.12 4.13
N LEU A 191 12.04 7.00 3.86
CA LEU A 191 10.97 7.54 4.69
C LEU A 191 10.16 6.38 5.26
N SER A 192 10.03 6.31 6.58
CA SER A 192 9.19 5.32 7.25
C SER A 192 8.36 5.98 8.33
N LEU A 193 7.05 5.69 8.36
CA LEU A 193 6.15 6.11 9.42
C LEU A 193 5.05 5.08 9.66
N THR A 194 4.42 5.14 10.83
CA THR A 194 3.36 4.21 11.23
C THR A 194 2.10 4.39 10.38
N GLY A 195 1.68 5.62 10.12
CA GLY A 195 0.51 5.77 9.25
C GLY A 195 0.13 7.17 8.85
N ILE A 196 -0.87 7.24 7.99
CA ILE A 196 -1.55 8.45 7.57
C ILE A 196 -3.03 8.28 7.89
N GLU A 197 -3.60 9.22 8.63
CA GLU A 197 -5.04 9.33 8.85
C GLU A 197 -5.55 10.57 8.12
N ALA A 198 -6.37 10.33 7.11
CA ALA A 198 -6.99 11.38 6.32
C ALA A 198 -8.51 11.24 6.39
N PHE A 199 -9.14 12.21 7.07
CA PHE A 199 -10.57 12.41 7.08
C PHE A 199 -10.85 13.76 6.41
N VAL A 200 -11.20 13.74 5.13
CA VAL A 200 -11.27 14.98 4.32
C VAL A 200 -12.62 15.07 3.64
N ASN A 201 -13.21 16.26 3.63
CA ASN A 201 -14.26 16.57 2.66
C ASN A 201 -13.63 16.51 1.25
N PRO A 202 -14.18 15.81 0.25
CA PRO A 202 -13.58 15.69 -1.08
C PRO A 202 -13.40 17.03 -1.83
N ALA A 203 -14.06 18.11 -1.41
CA ALA A 203 -13.77 19.48 -1.86
C ALA A 203 -12.53 20.11 -1.19
N GLY A 204 -11.94 19.44 -0.21
CA GLY A 204 -10.78 19.88 0.57
C GLY A 204 -9.44 19.50 -0.06
N THR A 205 -8.36 19.98 0.56
CA THR A 205 -6.99 19.67 0.12
C THR A 205 -6.57 18.27 0.61
N PRO A 206 -5.95 17.43 -0.25
CA PRO A 206 -5.42 16.13 0.16
C PRO A 206 -4.35 16.25 1.25
N VAL A 207 -4.18 15.16 2.01
CA VAL A 207 -2.96 14.95 2.78
C VAL A 207 -1.83 14.58 1.82
N ASP A 208 -0.81 15.44 1.74
CA ASP A 208 0.26 15.33 0.77
C ASP A 208 1.55 14.77 1.38
N VAL A 209 2.20 13.84 0.69
CA VAL A 209 3.58 13.41 0.94
C VAL A 209 4.40 13.77 -0.29
N ILE A 210 5.25 14.79 -0.16
CA ILE A 210 6.02 15.38 -1.26
C ILE A 210 7.49 15.04 -1.06
N VAL A 211 8.10 14.40 -2.06
CA VAL A 211 9.52 14.07 -2.08
C VAL A 211 10.17 14.62 -3.34
N GLY A 212 11.12 15.54 -3.14
CA GLY A 212 11.78 16.27 -4.22
C GLY A 212 11.03 17.54 -4.61
N ASP A 213 11.79 18.58 -4.92
CA ASP A 213 11.30 19.81 -5.55
C ASP A 213 10.95 19.52 -7.02
N PRO A 214 9.74 19.87 -7.52
CA PRO A 214 9.35 19.65 -8.91
C PRO A 214 10.28 20.31 -9.95
N THR A 215 11.00 21.37 -9.57
CA THR A 215 11.91 22.11 -10.45
C THR A 215 13.30 21.48 -10.56
N THR A 216 13.65 20.58 -9.63
CA THR A 216 14.99 19.99 -9.53
C THR A 216 14.91 18.46 -9.56
N PRO A 217 15.56 17.78 -10.52
CA PRO A 217 15.56 16.32 -10.56
C PRO A 217 16.07 15.69 -9.26
N LEU A 218 15.35 14.70 -8.76
CA LEU A 218 15.72 14.00 -7.53
C LEU A 218 17.03 13.22 -7.72
N ARG A 219 17.98 13.43 -6.81
CA ARG A 219 19.35 12.85 -6.88
C ARG A 219 19.41 11.37 -6.51
N VAL A 220 18.42 10.87 -5.78
CA VAL A 220 18.36 9.51 -5.26
C VAL A 220 16.97 8.93 -5.45
N ARG A 221 16.84 7.62 -5.57
CA ARG A 221 15.54 6.94 -5.60
C ARG A 221 15.11 6.66 -4.16
N PRO A 222 13.96 7.15 -3.68
CA PRO A 222 13.51 6.93 -2.31
C PRO A 222 12.93 5.53 -2.11
N ASP A 223 13.10 5.03 -0.90
CA ASP A 223 12.37 3.92 -0.29
C ASP A 223 11.34 4.51 0.68
N ILE A 224 10.05 4.28 0.43
CA ILE A 224 8.96 4.79 1.28
C ILE A 224 8.20 3.62 1.90
N ARG A 225 8.08 3.64 3.23
CA ARG A 225 7.30 2.69 4.00
C ARG A 225 6.24 3.40 4.85
N ILE A 226 5.00 2.96 4.73
CA ILE A 226 3.89 3.44 5.56
C ILE A 226 3.10 2.23 6.02
N ASP A 227 3.02 1.97 7.32
CA ASP A 227 2.36 0.74 7.77
C ASP A 227 0.85 0.81 7.49
N HIS A 228 0.16 1.93 7.72
CA HIS A 228 -1.27 2.04 7.42
C HIS A 228 -1.66 3.39 6.82
N ILE A 229 -2.44 3.38 5.73
CA ILE A 229 -3.13 4.56 5.22
C ILE A 229 -4.62 4.38 5.44
N TYR A 230 -5.16 5.27 6.27
CA TYR A 230 -6.56 5.37 6.58
C TYR A 230 -7.17 6.56 5.84
N ASN A 231 -8.00 6.30 4.83
CA ASN A 231 -8.50 7.33 3.93
C ASN A 231 -10.04 7.34 3.84
N THR A 232 -10.67 8.25 4.56
CA THR A 232 -12.12 8.47 4.45
C THR A 232 -12.36 9.83 3.82
N ALA A 233 -13.13 9.83 2.74
CA ALA A 233 -13.66 11.05 2.15
C ALA A 233 -15.13 11.18 2.55
N PHE A 234 -15.62 12.37 2.87
CA PHE A 234 -17.06 12.54 3.14
C PHE A 234 -17.54 13.88 2.61
N ASP A 235 -18.43 13.88 1.62
CA ASP A 235 -19.06 15.10 1.14
C ASP A 235 -20.39 15.33 1.86
N PRO A 236 -20.50 16.30 2.80
CA PRO A 236 -21.76 16.60 3.47
C PRO A 236 -22.80 17.23 2.53
N ASN A 237 -22.41 17.70 1.34
CA ASN A 237 -23.30 18.41 0.41
C ASN A 237 -23.93 17.47 -0.63
N VAL A 238 -23.36 16.28 -0.82
CA VAL A 238 -23.89 15.28 -1.75
C VAL A 238 -24.60 14.25 -0.89
N GLY A 239 -25.92 14.19 -1.00
CA GLY A 239 -26.79 13.40 -0.13
C GLY A 239 -26.46 11.89 -0.05
N PRO A 240 -27.24 11.12 0.72
CA PRO A 240 -27.01 9.70 1.04
C PRO A 240 -26.74 8.79 -0.17
N ASP A 241 -27.38 9.08 -1.31
CA ASP A 241 -27.29 8.29 -2.54
C ASP A 241 -26.16 8.73 -3.49
N ASN A 242 -25.04 9.24 -2.95
CA ASN A 242 -23.90 9.58 -3.79
C ASN A 242 -23.24 8.32 -4.38
N THR A 243 -23.70 7.96 -5.57
CA THR A 243 -23.11 6.92 -6.42
C THR A 243 -21.97 7.47 -7.28
N VAL A 244 -21.74 8.79 -7.28
CA VAL A 244 -20.67 9.43 -8.05
C VAL A 244 -19.34 9.16 -7.37
N PRO A 245 -18.40 8.48 -8.05
CA PRO A 245 -17.09 8.18 -7.48
C PRO A 245 -16.28 9.45 -7.14
N GLN A 246 -15.66 9.48 -5.97
CA GLN A 246 -14.78 10.59 -5.55
C GLN A 246 -13.49 10.63 -6.38
N VAL A 247 -13.29 11.70 -7.16
CA VAL A 247 -12.15 11.84 -8.10
C VAL A 247 -10.93 12.50 -7.46
N THR A 248 -11.13 13.33 -6.43
CA THR A 248 -10.05 14.03 -5.74
C THR A 248 -9.35 13.05 -4.79
N PRO A 249 -8.01 12.96 -4.80
CA PRO A 249 -7.31 12.12 -3.83
C PRO A 249 -7.52 12.66 -2.41
N THR A 250 -7.66 11.75 -1.45
CA THR A 250 -7.66 12.07 -0.01
C THR A 250 -6.25 12.05 0.54
N VAL A 251 -5.43 11.14 0.02
CA VAL A 251 -4.00 11.04 0.30
C VAL A 251 -3.26 11.02 -1.04
N ARG A 252 -2.18 11.80 -1.15
CA ARG A 252 -1.40 11.89 -2.37
C ARG A 252 0.09 11.85 -2.07
N LEU A 253 0.78 10.90 -2.69
CA LEU A 253 2.23 10.77 -2.66
C LEU A 253 2.77 11.35 -3.97
N LEU A 254 3.45 12.50 -3.89
CA LEU A 254 4.09 13.19 -5.01
C LEU A 254 5.60 12.97 -4.94
N VAL A 255 6.15 12.20 -5.87
CA VAL A 255 7.59 11.93 -5.94
C VAL A 255 8.13 12.46 -7.25
N ASN A 256 9.01 13.47 -7.20
CA ASN A 256 9.64 14.04 -8.40
C ASN A 256 10.77 13.14 -8.94
N GLY A 257 10.43 11.91 -9.34
CA GLY A 257 11.40 10.94 -9.81
C GLY A 257 10.89 9.51 -9.76
N GLN A 258 11.84 8.57 -9.77
CA GLN A 258 11.56 7.14 -9.64
C GLN A 258 11.67 6.71 -8.18
N LEU A 259 10.67 5.96 -7.70
CA LEU A 259 10.72 5.24 -6.45
C LEU A 259 11.53 3.96 -6.62
N ARG A 260 12.38 3.68 -5.63
CA ARG A 260 13.04 2.37 -5.54
C ARG A 260 12.03 1.37 -4.98
N ASP A 261 11.59 1.56 -3.74
CA ASP A 261 10.55 0.72 -3.14
C ASP A 261 9.46 1.56 -2.49
N LEU A 262 8.20 1.16 -2.68
CA LEU A 262 7.03 1.67 -1.97
C LEU A 262 6.34 0.49 -1.27
N GLU A 263 6.45 0.46 0.05
CA GLU A 263 5.82 -0.55 0.90
C GLU A 263 4.71 0.06 1.76
N LEU A 264 3.49 -0.41 1.57
CA LEU A 264 2.32 -0.02 2.32
C LEU A 264 1.81 -1.23 3.11
N GLY A 265 1.60 -1.11 4.42
CA GLY A 265 1.00 -2.22 5.17
C GLY A 265 -0.49 -2.36 4.87
N SER A 266 -1.25 -1.28 4.69
CA SER A 266 -2.61 -1.30 4.09
C SER A 266 -3.06 0.07 3.57
N VAL A 267 -4.04 0.07 2.66
CA VAL A 267 -4.74 1.27 2.19
C VAL A 267 -6.24 1.03 2.32
N THR A 268 -6.89 1.69 3.28
CA THR A 268 -8.29 1.40 3.64
C THR A 268 -9.00 2.64 4.16
N ALA A 269 -10.31 2.74 3.91
CA ALA A 269 -11.12 3.74 4.61
C ALA A 269 -11.20 3.49 6.12
N ASN A 270 -11.25 4.57 6.89
CA ASN A 270 -11.61 4.51 8.30
C ASN A 270 -13.08 4.13 8.47
N PRO A 271 -13.45 3.47 9.58
CA PRO A 271 -14.84 3.27 9.93
C PRO A 271 -15.58 4.61 9.94
N VAL A 272 -16.66 4.67 9.16
CA VAL A 272 -17.62 5.76 9.27
C VAL A 272 -18.51 5.46 10.47
N PRO A 273 -18.87 6.46 11.30
CA PRO A 273 -19.84 6.28 12.38
C PRO A 273 -21.09 5.52 11.92
N ALA A 274 -21.59 4.60 12.75
CA ALA A 274 -22.61 3.64 12.35
C ALA A 274 -23.94 4.29 11.91
N ASP A 275 -24.25 5.44 12.50
CA ASP A 275 -25.38 6.31 12.17
C ASP A 275 -25.27 6.94 10.78
N LEU A 276 -24.05 7.20 10.30
CA LEU A 276 -23.78 7.67 8.93
C LEU A 276 -23.64 6.51 7.95
N SER A 277 -23.07 5.37 8.37
CA SER A 277 -22.84 4.18 7.53
C SER A 277 -24.10 3.62 6.86
N ALA A 278 -25.28 3.76 7.47
CA ALA A 278 -26.53 3.26 6.91
C ALA A 278 -27.12 4.18 5.84
N LEU A 279 -26.68 5.45 5.82
CA LEU A 279 -27.18 6.47 4.91
C LEU A 279 -26.33 6.57 3.65
N PHE A 280 -25.03 6.28 3.70
CA PHE A 280 -24.12 6.51 2.57
C PHE A 280 -23.61 5.21 1.92
N SER A 281 -23.53 5.20 0.58
CA SER A 281 -22.86 4.13 -0.17
C SER A 281 -21.35 4.11 0.13
N PRO A 282 -20.70 2.94 0.27
CA PRO A 282 -19.24 2.84 0.43
C PRO A 282 -18.42 3.51 -0.67
N VAL A 283 -18.97 3.63 -1.88
CA VAL A 283 -18.39 4.38 -3.00
C VAL A 283 -18.30 5.88 -2.69
N GLY A 284 -19.30 6.43 -2.00
CA GLY A 284 -19.41 7.85 -1.68
C GLY A 284 -18.48 8.31 -0.56
N TYR A 285 -18.02 7.40 0.31
CA TYR A 285 -17.18 7.75 1.47
C TYR A 285 -15.77 7.14 1.53
N THR A 286 -15.42 6.24 0.60
CA THR A 286 -14.06 5.68 0.56
C THR A 286 -13.11 6.67 -0.11
N GLY A 287 -12.13 7.18 0.64
CA GLY A 287 -11.11 8.07 0.10
C GLY A 287 -10.20 7.39 -0.92
N ARG A 288 -9.49 8.18 -1.72
CA ARG A 288 -8.53 7.67 -2.72
C ARG A 288 -7.09 7.95 -2.29
N THR A 289 -6.23 6.95 -2.38
CA THR A 289 -4.78 7.12 -2.23
C THR A 289 -4.11 7.10 -3.60
N SER A 290 -3.50 8.22 -3.98
CA SER A 290 -2.84 8.39 -5.28
C SER A 290 -1.32 8.44 -5.11
N VAL A 291 -0.60 7.61 -5.86
CA VAL A 291 0.85 7.65 -5.98
C VAL A 291 1.21 8.22 -7.35
N GLN A 292 1.93 9.34 -7.34
CA GLN A 292 2.38 10.07 -8.51
C GLN A 292 3.90 10.06 -8.57
N ALA A 293 4.46 9.31 -9.50
CA ALA A 293 5.89 9.12 -9.67
C ALA A 293 6.24 8.80 -11.13
N GLN A 294 7.48 9.04 -11.55
CA GLN A 294 7.94 8.66 -12.90
C GLN A 294 7.95 7.14 -13.10
N GLY A 295 8.23 6.38 -12.05
CA GLY A 295 8.33 4.92 -12.06
C GLY A 295 8.49 4.37 -10.65
N VAL A 296 8.22 3.09 -10.48
CA VAL A 296 8.35 2.37 -9.20
C VAL A 296 9.04 1.03 -9.44
N ASP A 297 10.24 0.82 -8.90
CA ASP A 297 10.94 -0.47 -9.06
C ASP A 297 10.25 -1.59 -8.25
N GLY A 298 9.80 -1.30 -7.03
CA GLY A 298 9.01 -2.20 -6.20
C GLY A 298 7.79 -1.55 -5.56
N LEU A 299 6.60 -2.09 -5.84
CA LEU A 299 5.35 -1.71 -5.22
C LEU A 299 4.83 -2.89 -4.42
N LYS A 300 4.59 -2.68 -3.12
CA LYS A 300 4.13 -3.73 -2.21
C LYS A 300 3.05 -3.19 -1.28
N VAL A 301 1.86 -3.79 -1.33
CA VAL A 301 0.82 -3.61 -0.31
C VAL A 301 0.65 -4.93 0.44
N VAL A 302 0.98 -4.96 1.73
CA VAL A 302 0.99 -6.20 2.52
C VAL A 302 -0.43 -6.66 2.83
N GLY A 303 -1.27 -5.75 3.29
CA GLY A 303 -2.69 -5.94 3.60
C GLY A 303 -3.58 -5.58 2.42
N SER A 304 -4.81 -5.16 2.73
CA SER A 304 -5.79 -4.77 1.70
C SER A 304 -5.41 -3.45 1.06
N ALA A 305 -5.66 -3.34 -0.24
CA ALA A 305 -5.62 -2.09 -0.99
C ALA A 305 -7.04 -1.75 -1.42
N ARG A 306 -7.48 -0.53 -1.11
CA ARG A 306 -8.78 0.00 -1.51
C ARG A 306 -8.60 1.37 -2.13
N ASN A 307 -9.18 1.58 -3.30
CA ASN A 307 -9.18 2.87 -3.99
C ASN A 307 -7.77 3.48 -4.08
N PHE A 308 -6.87 2.69 -4.68
CA PHE A 308 -5.43 2.96 -4.72
C PHE A 308 -4.97 3.10 -6.17
N THR A 309 -4.27 4.19 -6.49
CA THR A 309 -3.82 4.47 -7.85
C THR A 309 -2.32 4.72 -7.92
N VAL A 310 -1.71 4.29 -9.04
CA VAL A 310 -0.31 4.59 -9.39
C VAL A 310 -0.27 5.13 -10.83
N SER A 311 0.27 6.34 -11.00
CA SER A 311 0.39 7.05 -12.28
C SER A 311 1.51 8.10 -12.19
N ARG A 312 1.81 8.81 -13.29
CA ARG A 312 2.59 10.06 -13.28
C ARG A 312 1.73 11.27 -12.95
N ASP A 313 0.51 11.27 -13.47
CA ASP A 313 -0.41 12.40 -13.34
C ASP A 313 -1.48 12.17 -12.26
N ALA A 314 -2.16 13.24 -11.87
CA ALA A 314 -3.26 13.20 -10.91
C ALA A 314 -4.48 12.39 -11.39
N GLN A 315 -4.66 12.27 -12.71
CA GLN A 315 -5.67 11.44 -13.32
C GLN A 315 -5.01 10.30 -14.12
N PRO A 316 -5.13 9.04 -13.68
CA PRO A 316 -4.62 7.90 -14.43
C PRO A 316 -5.38 7.71 -15.74
N PHE A 317 -4.73 7.11 -16.72
CA PHE A 317 -5.24 6.77 -18.06
C PHE A 317 -5.86 7.95 -18.83
N SER A 318 -5.50 9.18 -18.49
CA SER A 318 -5.94 10.37 -19.22
C SER A 318 -5.23 10.48 -20.57
N SER A 319 -4.00 9.99 -20.66
CA SER A 319 -3.22 9.92 -21.90
C SER A 319 -2.12 8.85 -21.78
N ARG A 320 -1.36 8.61 -22.86
CA ARG A 320 -0.14 7.79 -22.75
C ARG A 320 0.93 8.40 -21.84
N PHE A 321 0.87 9.70 -21.55
CA PHE A 321 1.82 10.38 -20.67
C PHE A 321 1.45 10.28 -19.19
N SER A 322 0.19 9.93 -18.86
CA SER A 322 -0.22 9.76 -17.46
C SER A 322 0.32 8.50 -16.83
N GLY A 323 0.74 7.50 -17.62
CA GLY A 323 1.30 6.25 -17.12
C GLY A 323 2.72 6.40 -16.61
N VAL A 324 3.09 5.57 -15.63
CA VAL A 324 4.48 5.44 -15.16
C VAL A 324 5.33 4.68 -16.18
N ASP A 325 6.60 5.04 -16.28
CA ASP A 325 7.53 4.45 -17.25
C ASP A 325 7.89 3.01 -16.90
N ARG A 326 7.73 2.64 -15.63
CA ARG A 326 7.98 1.27 -15.16
C ARG A 326 7.29 0.99 -13.83
N VAL A 327 6.76 -0.23 -13.72
CA VAL A 327 6.51 -0.90 -12.44
C VAL A 327 7.33 -2.19 -12.43
N GLY A 328 8.43 -2.24 -11.69
CA GLY A 328 9.31 -3.42 -11.70
C GLY A 328 8.58 -4.66 -11.18
N HIS A 329 7.93 -4.53 -10.02
CA HIS A 329 7.00 -5.52 -9.50
C HIS A 329 5.89 -4.84 -8.68
N ALA A 330 4.69 -5.40 -8.73
CA ALA A 330 3.56 -5.01 -7.90
C ALA A 330 3.02 -6.23 -7.14
N TYR A 331 3.03 -6.16 -5.81
CA TYR A 331 2.57 -7.20 -4.92
C TYR A 331 1.45 -6.70 -4.03
N PHE A 332 0.36 -7.46 -3.96
CA PHE A 332 -0.77 -7.21 -3.07
C PHE A 332 -1.06 -8.46 -2.25
N GLY A 333 -0.89 -8.38 -0.93
CA GLY A 333 -1.07 -9.50 -0.01
C GLY A 333 -2.51 -9.66 0.48
N GLY A 334 -3.25 -8.56 0.62
CA GLY A 334 -4.69 -8.55 0.91
C GLY A 334 -5.56 -8.44 -0.34
N ASN A 335 -6.87 -8.24 -0.15
CA ASN A 335 -7.79 -8.01 -1.26
C ASN A 335 -7.52 -6.65 -1.89
N ALA A 336 -7.40 -6.60 -3.20
CA ALA A 336 -7.13 -5.37 -3.95
C ALA A 336 -8.41 -4.88 -4.64
N ASP A 337 -9.19 -4.05 -3.97
CA ASP A 337 -10.44 -3.49 -4.49
C ASP A 337 -10.20 -2.08 -5.04
N ALA A 338 -10.76 -1.75 -6.21
CA ALA A 338 -10.57 -0.46 -6.86
C ALA A 338 -9.08 -0.05 -6.98
N VAL A 339 -8.22 -0.97 -7.44
CA VAL A 339 -6.79 -0.71 -7.66
C VAL A 339 -6.55 -0.34 -9.12
N ALA A 340 -5.89 0.80 -9.36
CA ALA A 340 -5.47 1.25 -10.67
C ALA A 340 -3.95 1.34 -10.79
N ILE A 341 -3.36 0.67 -11.78
CA ILE A 341 -1.94 0.83 -12.15
C ILE A 341 -1.89 1.30 -13.59
N ASP A 342 -1.58 2.58 -13.78
CA ASP A 342 -1.32 3.17 -15.09
C ASP A 342 0.18 3.13 -15.37
N ALA A 343 0.57 2.14 -16.19
CA ALA A 343 1.90 2.02 -16.76
C ALA A 343 1.83 2.08 -18.28
N THR A 344 0.87 2.82 -18.86
CA THR A 344 0.62 2.87 -20.31
C THR A 344 1.79 3.46 -21.13
N SER A 345 2.73 4.16 -20.51
CA SER A 345 4.01 4.57 -21.12
C SER A 345 5.13 3.54 -20.97
N GLY A 346 4.89 2.46 -20.23
CA GLY A 346 5.93 1.69 -19.58
C GLY A 346 5.62 0.20 -19.44
N ARG A 347 6.52 -0.50 -18.76
CA ARG A 347 6.40 -1.96 -18.56
C ARG A 347 6.08 -2.30 -17.11
N ILE A 348 5.26 -3.32 -16.92
CA ILE A 348 5.07 -3.98 -15.64
C ILE A 348 5.85 -5.29 -15.66
N GLY A 349 6.85 -5.45 -14.80
CA GLY A 349 7.65 -6.68 -14.76
C GLY A 349 6.88 -7.86 -14.20
N ARG A 350 6.27 -7.69 -13.01
CA ARG A 350 5.47 -8.73 -12.35
C ARG A 350 4.28 -8.17 -11.62
N LEU A 351 3.14 -8.84 -11.74
CA LEU A 351 1.93 -8.65 -10.95
C LEU A 351 1.71 -9.87 -10.06
N LYS A 352 1.45 -9.63 -8.77
CA LYS A 352 1.12 -10.70 -7.83
C LYS A 352 0.05 -10.25 -6.85
N PHE A 353 -1.14 -10.81 -6.98
CA PHE A 353 -2.28 -10.61 -6.09
C PHE A 353 -2.54 -11.90 -5.33
N LEU A 354 -2.26 -11.94 -4.03
CA LEU A 354 -2.46 -13.15 -3.22
C LEU A 354 -3.93 -13.41 -2.92
N ARG A 355 -4.73 -12.36 -2.77
CA ARG A 355 -6.16 -12.43 -2.42
C ARG A 355 -7.02 -11.67 -3.43
N GLY A 356 -6.81 -11.93 -4.71
CA GLY A 356 -7.62 -11.43 -5.81
C GLY A 356 -7.48 -9.94 -6.12
N LEU A 357 -7.92 -9.60 -7.33
CA LEU A 357 -8.10 -8.24 -7.83
C LEU A 357 -9.61 -7.99 -8.03
N GLY A 358 -10.12 -6.95 -7.39
CA GLY A 358 -11.54 -6.64 -7.27
C GLY A 358 -12.18 -7.17 -5.98
N ASN A 359 -13.51 -7.08 -5.88
CA ASN A 359 -14.24 -7.46 -4.68
C ASN A 359 -15.46 -8.36 -4.97
N PRO A 360 -15.49 -9.60 -4.47
CA PRO A 360 -16.55 -10.57 -4.79
C PRO A 360 -17.83 -10.47 -3.96
N THR A 361 -17.95 -9.49 -3.05
CA THR A 361 -19.17 -9.26 -2.23
C THR A 361 -20.27 -8.51 -2.95
N ALA A 362 -19.90 -7.68 -3.92
CA ALA A 362 -20.78 -6.76 -4.61
C ALA A 362 -20.89 -7.13 -6.10
N THR A 363 -21.07 -8.42 -6.39
CA THR A 363 -21.39 -8.87 -7.75
C THR A 363 -22.79 -8.36 -8.10
N GLN A 364 -22.88 -7.12 -8.57
CA GLN A 364 -24.01 -6.72 -9.38
C GLN A 364 -23.94 -7.54 -10.68
N ASP A 365 -25.09 -7.96 -11.20
CA ASP A 365 -25.23 -8.67 -12.49
C ASP A 365 -24.94 -7.73 -13.69
N THR A 366 -24.15 -6.69 -13.49
CA THR A 366 -23.85 -5.69 -14.50
C THR A 366 -22.65 -6.13 -15.34
N LEU A 367 -22.82 -5.94 -16.64
CA LEU A 367 -21.90 -6.32 -17.68
C LEU A 367 -20.54 -5.66 -17.50
N LEU A 368 -19.50 -6.35 -17.98
CA LEU A 368 -18.27 -5.69 -18.41
C LEU A 368 -18.61 -4.60 -19.44
N GLU A 369 -18.66 -3.35 -19.00
CA GLU A 369 -18.19 -2.27 -19.86
C GLU A 369 -16.70 -2.51 -20.03
N ALA A 370 -16.20 -2.71 -21.26
CA ALA A 370 -14.78 -3.02 -21.43
C ALA A 370 -13.98 -1.95 -20.71
N GLY A 371 -13.13 -2.36 -19.78
CA GLY A 371 -12.34 -1.39 -19.08
C GLY A 371 -13.03 -0.68 -17.93
N ILE A 372 -14.37 -0.68 -17.78
CA ILE A 372 -15.13 -0.10 -16.64
C ILE A 372 -15.57 -1.24 -15.72
N PRO A 373 -14.71 -1.73 -14.81
CA PRO A 373 -15.19 -2.71 -13.85
C PRO A 373 -16.37 -2.18 -12.98
N VAL A 374 -17.06 -2.96 -12.11
CA VAL A 374 -17.83 -2.45 -10.94
C VAL A 374 -17.26 -2.86 -9.55
N GLY A 375 -17.09 -1.93 -8.59
CA GLY A 375 -16.37 -2.17 -7.31
C GLY A 375 -17.17 -1.73 -6.08
N GLU A 376 -17.01 -2.42 -4.95
CA GLU A 376 -17.78 -2.12 -3.72
C GLU A 376 -17.39 -0.76 -3.12
N ARG A 377 -16.10 -0.39 -3.17
CA ARG A 377 -15.52 0.72 -2.38
C ARG A 377 -14.82 1.80 -3.20
N GLY A 378 -15.35 2.12 -4.37
CA GLY A 378 -15.01 3.38 -5.04
C GLY A 378 -14.04 3.30 -6.22
N TYR A 379 -13.30 4.40 -6.39
CA TYR A 379 -13.05 5.08 -7.67
C TYR A 379 -12.27 4.32 -8.73
N PRO A 380 -12.70 4.53 -9.97
CA PRO A 380 -11.92 4.24 -11.15
C PRO A 380 -11.48 5.48 -11.93
N ALA A 381 -10.23 5.48 -12.36
CA ALA A 381 -9.52 6.55 -13.06
C ALA A 381 -10.25 7.31 -14.19
N ALA A 382 -11.43 6.88 -14.65
CA ALA A 382 -12.36 7.68 -15.45
C ALA A 382 -13.77 7.02 -15.60
N GLY A 383 -14.44 6.64 -14.50
CA GLY A 383 -15.80 6.04 -14.53
C GLY A 383 -15.85 4.51 -14.62
N LEU A 384 -14.70 3.86 -14.43
CA LEU A 384 -14.39 2.45 -14.63
C LEU A 384 -14.39 1.49 -13.38
N ALA A 385 -15.46 1.32 -12.60
CA ALA A 385 -15.42 0.86 -11.19
C ALA A 385 -14.69 -0.49 -10.83
N GLY A 386 -13.42 -0.55 -10.40
CA GLY A 386 -12.81 -1.81 -9.90
C GLY A 386 -11.34 -1.92 -10.24
N GLY A 387 -10.82 -3.11 -10.54
CA GLY A 387 -9.38 -3.28 -10.79
C GLY A 387 -8.98 -2.91 -12.23
N VAL A 388 -8.12 -1.91 -12.45
CA VAL A 388 -7.61 -1.58 -13.79
C VAL A 388 -6.08 -1.58 -13.82
N ILE A 389 -5.50 -2.40 -14.67
CA ILE A 389 -4.06 -2.44 -14.90
C ILE A 389 -3.84 -2.29 -16.40
N ALA A 390 -3.20 -1.19 -16.82
CA ALA A 390 -2.85 -1.00 -18.22
C ALA A 390 -1.37 -0.68 -18.36
N ALA A 391 -0.71 -1.32 -19.33
CA ALA A 391 0.71 -1.15 -19.58
C ALA A 391 1.08 -1.22 -21.07
N GLU A 392 2.30 -0.82 -21.43
CA GLU A 392 2.85 -1.14 -22.75
C GLU A 392 3.09 -2.66 -22.87
N SER A 393 3.62 -3.29 -21.82
CA SER A 393 3.76 -4.76 -21.71
C SER A 393 3.72 -5.21 -20.24
N ILE A 394 3.25 -6.44 -20.03
CA ILE A 394 3.17 -7.08 -18.71
C ILE A 394 3.98 -8.38 -18.74
N GLY A 395 5.00 -8.51 -17.91
CA GLY A 395 5.92 -9.66 -17.92
C GLY A 395 5.32 -10.94 -17.34
N ARG A 396 4.74 -10.90 -16.14
CA ARG A 396 4.15 -12.09 -15.49
C ARG A 396 3.01 -11.72 -14.54
N GLY A 397 1.95 -12.51 -14.51
CA GLY A 397 0.82 -12.35 -13.59
C GLY A 397 0.56 -13.57 -12.70
N GLU A 398 0.30 -13.35 -11.42
CA GLU A 398 -0.16 -14.36 -10.46
C GLU A 398 -1.35 -13.82 -9.67
N PHE A 399 -2.49 -14.50 -9.75
CA PHE A 399 -3.74 -14.09 -9.10
C PHE A 399 -4.29 -15.25 -8.27
N GLY A 400 -4.32 -15.08 -6.96
CA GLY A 400 -4.92 -16.00 -6.00
C GLY A 400 -6.36 -15.60 -5.66
N PRO A 401 -7.11 -16.48 -4.98
CA PRO A 401 -8.52 -16.26 -4.71
C PRO A 401 -8.72 -15.30 -3.52
N ALA A 402 -9.61 -14.32 -3.65
CA ALA A 402 -10.00 -13.36 -2.61
C ALA A 402 -10.70 -14.03 -1.42
N ARG A 403 -11.43 -15.12 -1.68
CA ARG A 403 -12.11 -15.96 -0.68
C ARG A 403 -11.89 -17.43 -1.02
N LEU A 404 -11.92 -18.30 -0.01
CA LEU A 404 -12.20 -19.71 -0.25
C LEU A 404 -13.72 -19.86 -0.22
N VAL A 405 -14.32 -20.31 -1.32
CA VAL A 405 -15.76 -20.61 -1.31
C VAL A 405 -15.94 -21.88 -0.49
N ARG A 406 -16.47 -21.72 0.73
CA ARG A 406 -16.94 -22.84 1.54
C ARG A 406 -18.33 -23.21 1.02
N GLN A 407 -18.41 -24.23 0.18
CA GLN A 407 -19.69 -24.88 -0.10
C GLN A 407 -20.16 -25.53 1.21
N ILE A 408 -21.29 -25.06 1.76
CA ILE A 408 -21.96 -25.70 2.88
C ILE A 408 -22.54 -27.01 2.32
N PRO A 409 -22.24 -28.18 2.91
CA PRO A 409 -22.81 -29.43 2.44
C PRO A 409 -24.35 -29.35 2.53
N PRO A 410 -25.09 -29.80 1.51
CA PRO A 410 -26.50 -30.10 1.70
C PRO A 410 -26.63 -31.16 2.80
N ASP A 411 -27.71 -31.07 3.58
CA ASP A 411 -28.04 -31.94 4.70
C ASP A 411 -27.73 -33.43 4.38
N PRO A 412 -26.94 -34.14 5.22
CA PRO A 412 -26.61 -35.55 5.03
C PRO A 412 -27.83 -36.45 4.78
N SER A 413 -29.02 -36.09 5.29
CA SER A 413 -30.26 -36.82 5.06
C SER A 413 -30.65 -36.88 3.56
N THR A 414 -30.28 -35.87 2.78
CA THR A 414 -30.55 -35.79 1.32
C THR A 414 -29.49 -36.49 0.46
N ILE A 415 -28.36 -36.87 1.04
CA ILE A 415 -27.21 -37.49 0.35
C ILE A 415 -27.34 -39.01 0.27
N GLN A 416 -28.03 -39.64 1.24
CA GLN A 416 -28.17 -41.10 1.29
C GLN A 416 -29.19 -41.68 0.29
N ASP A 417 -30.10 -40.87 -0.26
CA ASP A 417 -31.13 -41.32 -1.22
C ASP A 417 -30.63 -41.41 -2.69
N ARG A 418 -29.37 -41.05 -2.98
CA ARG A 418 -28.86 -41.04 -4.36
C ARG A 418 -27.64 -41.96 -4.52
N GLY A 419 -27.87 -43.07 -5.23
CA GLY A 419 -26.90 -44.13 -5.52
C GLY A 419 -25.64 -43.69 -6.30
N PRO A 420 -24.80 -44.66 -6.70
CA PRO A 420 -23.46 -44.40 -7.25
C PRO A 420 -23.49 -43.48 -8.48
N GLY A 421 -22.70 -42.40 -8.43
CA GLY A 421 -22.77 -41.25 -9.35
C GLY A 421 -22.93 -39.89 -8.64
N THR A 422 -22.95 -39.88 -7.31
CA THR A 422 -23.18 -38.71 -6.46
C THR A 422 -22.01 -37.73 -6.46
N VAL A 423 -22.33 -36.43 -6.57
CA VAL A 423 -21.37 -35.32 -6.71
C VAL A 423 -20.63 -35.06 -5.41
N ASN A 424 -19.30 -35.19 -5.43
CA ASN A 424 -18.42 -34.81 -4.34
C ASN A 424 -18.14 -33.30 -4.36
N TYR A 425 -18.39 -32.62 -3.24
CA TYR A 425 -18.04 -31.21 -3.07
C TYR A 425 -16.57 -31.05 -2.68
N VAL A 426 -15.81 -30.37 -3.53
CA VAL A 426 -14.39 -30.03 -3.31
C VAL A 426 -14.33 -28.54 -2.96
N ARG A 427 -13.38 -28.13 -2.08
CA ARG A 427 -13.10 -26.69 -1.90
C ARG A 427 -12.71 -26.10 -3.25
N ARG A 428 -13.59 -25.30 -3.85
CA ARG A 428 -13.26 -24.50 -5.03
C ARG A 428 -12.54 -23.23 -4.56
N PRO A 429 -11.44 -22.84 -5.21
CA PRO A 429 -10.91 -21.50 -5.01
C PRO A 429 -12.03 -20.50 -5.33
N GLY A 430 -12.23 -19.45 -4.51
CA GLY A 430 -13.23 -18.42 -4.82
C GLY A 430 -12.74 -17.47 -5.90
N ALA A 431 -13.40 -16.32 -6.06
CA ALA A 431 -13.06 -15.38 -7.11
C ALA A 431 -11.62 -14.82 -6.96
N ALA A 432 -10.84 -14.88 -8.04
CA ALA A 432 -9.50 -14.31 -8.13
C ALA A 432 -9.49 -12.98 -8.90
N LEU A 433 -10.34 -12.86 -9.90
CA LEU A 433 -10.56 -11.64 -10.66
C LEU A 433 -12.05 -11.35 -10.61
N THR A 434 -12.43 -10.16 -10.16
CA THR A 434 -13.84 -9.75 -10.14
C THR A 434 -13.88 -8.33 -10.59
N ASN A 435 -14.61 -8.03 -11.67
CA ASN A 435 -14.69 -6.66 -12.16
C ASN A 435 -13.26 -6.10 -12.32
N ALA A 436 -12.51 -6.67 -13.25
CA ALA A 436 -11.12 -6.32 -13.47
C ALA A 436 -10.80 -6.19 -14.96
N THR A 437 -9.98 -5.20 -15.30
CA THR A 437 -9.38 -5.08 -16.64
C THR A 437 -7.86 -5.07 -16.52
N ILE A 438 -7.23 -5.99 -17.25
CA ILE A 438 -5.78 -6.12 -17.36
C ILE A 438 -5.43 -6.02 -18.84
N ALA A 439 -4.93 -4.87 -19.27
CA ALA A 439 -4.63 -4.58 -20.66
C ALA A 439 -3.14 -4.34 -20.88
N ALA A 440 -2.60 -4.86 -21.98
CA ALA A 440 -1.28 -4.51 -22.46
C ALA A 440 -1.35 -4.11 -23.92
N ASN A 441 -0.71 -2.99 -24.27
CA ASN A 441 -0.62 -2.54 -25.64
C ASN A 441 0.05 -3.62 -26.50
N GLN A 442 1.18 -4.19 -26.05
CA GLN A 442 1.95 -5.19 -26.81
C GLN A 442 1.65 -6.63 -26.36
N GLU A 443 2.17 -7.03 -25.20
CA GLU A 443 2.14 -8.44 -24.76
C GLU A 443 1.90 -8.60 -23.27
N ILE A 444 1.34 -9.76 -22.91
CA ILE A 444 1.24 -10.25 -21.54
C ILE A 444 2.00 -11.57 -21.51
N GLY A 445 2.95 -11.74 -20.60
CA GLY A 445 3.66 -13.00 -20.46
C GLY A 445 2.84 -14.05 -19.70
N ASP A 446 3.53 -14.91 -18.96
CA ASP A 446 2.89 -16.02 -18.27
C ASP A 446 1.94 -15.54 -17.18
N THR A 447 0.72 -16.08 -17.18
CA THR A 447 -0.34 -15.64 -16.28
C THR A 447 -0.97 -16.86 -15.61
N ASN A 448 -0.98 -16.87 -14.28
CA ASN A 448 -1.60 -17.93 -13.49
C ASN A 448 -2.72 -17.37 -12.60
N VAL A 449 -3.94 -17.84 -12.82
CA VAL A 449 -5.14 -17.47 -12.08
C VAL A 449 -5.66 -18.69 -11.33
N VAL A 450 -5.81 -18.58 -10.01
CA VAL A 450 -6.35 -19.62 -9.14
C VAL A 450 -7.61 -19.06 -8.49
N GLY A 451 -8.76 -19.42 -9.04
CA GLY A 451 -10.05 -18.82 -8.72
C GLY A 451 -10.86 -18.49 -9.96
N ASP A 452 -12.11 -18.13 -9.70
CA ASP A 452 -13.03 -17.69 -10.74
C ASP A 452 -12.62 -16.31 -11.23
N ALA A 453 -12.79 -16.06 -12.52
CA ALA A 453 -12.74 -14.72 -13.07
C ALA A 453 -14.16 -14.33 -13.48
N GLN A 454 -14.66 -13.28 -12.87
CA GLN A 454 -16.01 -12.76 -13.09
C GLN A 454 -15.92 -11.35 -13.65
N ASN A 455 -16.67 -11.03 -14.70
CA ASN A 455 -16.73 -9.69 -15.29
C ASN A 455 -15.32 -9.13 -15.51
N THR A 456 -14.45 -9.92 -16.14
CA THR A 456 -13.03 -9.60 -16.28
C THR A 456 -12.57 -9.58 -17.72
N LEU A 457 -11.75 -8.60 -18.09
CA LEU A 457 -11.05 -8.54 -19.37
C LEU A 457 -9.54 -8.67 -19.15
N VAL A 458 -8.90 -9.64 -19.80
CA VAL A 458 -7.44 -9.73 -19.93
C VAL A 458 -7.08 -9.63 -21.41
N ALA A 459 -6.44 -8.54 -21.83
CA ALA A 459 -6.23 -8.25 -23.24
C ALA A 459 -4.78 -7.85 -23.55
N ALA A 460 -4.15 -8.56 -24.50
CA ALA A 460 -2.87 -8.16 -25.12
C ALA A 460 -3.12 -7.62 -26.54
N GLY A 461 -2.24 -6.76 -27.05
CA GLY A 461 -2.49 -6.09 -28.32
C GLY A 461 -3.59 -5.03 -28.22
N PHE A 462 -3.86 -4.55 -27.00
CA PHE A 462 -5.01 -3.72 -26.65
C PHE A 462 -4.52 -2.40 -26.05
N ASP A 463 -4.63 -1.32 -26.81
CA ASP A 463 -4.34 0.03 -26.34
C ASP A 463 -5.52 0.57 -25.52
N TYR A 464 -5.36 0.51 -24.20
CA TYR A 464 -6.37 0.96 -23.26
C TYR A 464 -6.69 2.46 -23.39
N ILE A 465 -5.72 3.30 -23.74
CA ILE A 465 -5.95 4.75 -23.92
C ILE A 465 -6.78 4.99 -25.18
N SER A 466 -6.46 4.32 -26.29
CA SER A 466 -7.27 4.39 -27.52
C SER A 466 -8.71 3.95 -27.26
N PHE A 467 -8.88 2.82 -26.56
CA PHE A 467 -10.21 2.32 -26.17
C PHE A 467 -11.01 3.39 -25.40
N ARG A 468 -10.38 3.99 -24.39
CA ARG A 468 -10.95 5.05 -23.54
C ARG A 468 -11.38 6.30 -24.32
N GLN A 469 -10.77 6.54 -25.47
CA GLN A 469 -11.06 7.65 -26.37
C GLN A 469 -12.09 7.27 -27.46
N GLY A 470 -12.67 6.07 -27.42
CA GLY A 470 -13.59 5.58 -28.44
C GLY A 470 -12.90 5.20 -29.76
N LEU A 471 -11.57 5.08 -29.76
CA LEU A 471 -10.78 4.66 -30.92
C LEU A 471 -10.58 3.16 -30.92
N ASP A 472 -10.25 2.59 -32.09
CA ASP A 472 -9.92 1.16 -32.19
C ASP A 472 -8.69 0.84 -31.31
N PRO A 473 -8.82 -0.03 -30.29
CA PRO A 473 -7.72 -0.36 -29.41
C PRO A 473 -6.83 -1.49 -29.93
N VAL A 474 -7.28 -2.25 -30.94
CA VAL A 474 -6.52 -3.39 -31.47
C VAL A 474 -5.77 -2.99 -32.72
N ARG A 475 -4.46 -2.77 -32.60
CA ARG A 475 -3.64 -2.19 -33.68
C ARG A 475 -2.40 -2.97 -34.06
N GLN A 476 -2.01 -3.97 -33.27
CA GLN A 476 -0.73 -4.63 -33.45
C GLN A 476 -0.78 -6.12 -33.13
N PRO A 477 0.18 -6.91 -33.66
CA PRO A 477 0.38 -8.30 -33.24
C PRO A 477 0.64 -8.39 -31.74
N SER A 478 0.15 -9.45 -31.10
CA SER A 478 0.33 -9.63 -29.66
C SER A 478 0.41 -11.09 -29.26
N ARG A 479 0.83 -11.29 -28.01
CA ARG A 479 0.86 -12.59 -27.39
C ARG A 479 0.43 -12.49 -25.94
N ILE A 480 -0.39 -13.46 -25.54
CA ILE A 480 -0.47 -13.88 -24.14
C ILE A 480 0.40 -15.13 -24.02
N GLY A 481 1.32 -15.13 -23.05
CA GLY A 481 2.20 -16.25 -22.70
C GLY A 481 1.41 -17.46 -22.23
N ARG A 482 2.00 -18.30 -21.37
CA ARG A 482 1.27 -19.43 -20.82
C ARG A 482 0.21 -18.94 -19.83
N TYR A 483 -1.05 -18.97 -20.25
CA TYR A 483 -2.20 -18.64 -19.43
C TYR A 483 -2.78 -19.89 -18.77
N THR A 484 -2.74 -19.98 -17.44
CA THR A 484 -3.36 -21.08 -16.69
C THR A 484 -4.42 -20.55 -15.75
N GLN A 485 -5.64 -21.04 -15.89
CA GLN A 485 -6.73 -20.70 -14.99
C GLN A 485 -7.31 -21.96 -14.35
N ARG A 486 -7.48 -21.92 -13.03
CA ARG A 486 -8.13 -22.96 -12.22
C ARG A 486 -9.33 -22.35 -11.51
N GLY A 487 -10.47 -22.43 -12.16
CA GLY A 487 -11.70 -21.73 -11.77
C GLY A 487 -12.51 -21.40 -13.01
N ASP A 488 -13.72 -20.96 -12.78
CA ASP A 488 -14.70 -20.71 -13.82
C ASP A 488 -14.48 -19.31 -14.44
N LEU A 489 -14.84 -19.17 -15.72
CA LEU A 489 -14.92 -17.89 -16.41
C LEU A 489 -16.39 -17.50 -16.47
N VAL A 490 -16.79 -16.47 -15.75
CA VAL A 490 -18.16 -15.94 -15.73
C VAL A 490 -18.12 -14.56 -16.35
N ASP A 491 -18.66 -14.40 -17.56
CA ASP A 491 -18.61 -13.13 -18.29
C ASP A 491 -17.15 -12.58 -18.30
N ALA A 492 -16.20 -13.44 -18.66
CA ALA A 492 -14.78 -13.13 -18.57
C ALA A 492 -14.05 -13.50 -19.87
N VAL A 493 -13.34 -12.51 -20.42
CA VAL A 493 -12.69 -12.56 -21.72
C VAL A 493 -11.18 -12.50 -21.57
N VAL A 494 -10.49 -13.41 -22.25
CA VAL A 494 -9.04 -13.37 -22.43
C VAL A 494 -8.74 -13.24 -23.92
N ALA A 495 -8.20 -12.10 -24.35
CA ALA A 495 -8.04 -11.75 -25.75
C ALA A 495 -6.60 -11.38 -26.12
N ALA A 496 -6.15 -11.76 -27.31
CA ALA A 496 -4.88 -11.30 -27.88
C ALA A 496 -5.12 -10.79 -29.30
N SER A 497 -4.90 -9.49 -29.52
CA SER A 497 -5.18 -8.78 -30.78
C SER A 497 -6.51 -9.18 -31.39
N TYR A 498 -7.57 -9.20 -30.59
CA TYR A 498 -8.89 -9.68 -30.98
C TYR A 498 -9.92 -8.72 -30.39
N ARG A 499 -10.92 -8.35 -31.17
CA ARG A 499 -12.03 -7.53 -30.69
C ARG A 499 -13.37 -7.91 -31.33
N PRO A 500 -14.48 -7.70 -30.60
CA PRO A 500 -15.81 -7.71 -31.19
C PRO A 500 -16.07 -6.42 -31.98
N VAL A 501 -17.00 -6.48 -32.92
CA VAL A 501 -17.44 -5.30 -33.70
C VAL A 501 -18.55 -4.54 -32.99
N ASP A 502 -19.41 -5.26 -32.28
CA ASP A 502 -20.63 -4.79 -31.61
C ASP A 502 -20.54 -4.94 -30.08
N GLY A 503 -19.33 -5.19 -29.55
CA GLY A 503 -19.10 -5.35 -28.11
C GLY A 503 -19.34 -6.77 -27.58
N VAL A 504 -19.76 -7.73 -28.40
CA VAL A 504 -20.01 -9.10 -27.97
C VAL A 504 -18.99 -10.06 -28.60
N TYR A 505 -18.07 -10.60 -27.79
CA TYR A 505 -17.11 -11.60 -28.24
C TYR A 505 -17.81 -12.92 -28.58
N GLY A 506 -17.43 -13.52 -29.71
CA GLY A 506 -17.88 -14.84 -30.13
C GLY A 506 -19.22 -14.86 -30.87
N ASN A 507 -19.72 -13.72 -31.33
CA ASN A 507 -20.96 -13.64 -32.10
C ASN A 507 -20.77 -13.90 -33.62
N GLY A 508 -19.54 -14.16 -34.07
CA GLY A 508 -19.19 -14.44 -35.46
C GLY A 508 -18.81 -13.23 -36.31
N ASN A 509 -18.98 -12.00 -35.82
CA ASN A 509 -18.57 -10.76 -36.51
C ASN A 509 -17.25 -10.18 -35.99
N ASP A 510 -16.57 -10.91 -35.11
CA ASP A 510 -15.33 -10.48 -34.49
C ASP A 510 -14.19 -10.23 -35.49
N LEU A 511 -13.32 -9.28 -35.16
CA LEU A 511 -12.10 -8.98 -35.90
C LEU A 511 -10.89 -9.58 -35.19
N ALA A 512 -10.31 -10.60 -35.83
CA ALA A 512 -9.09 -11.27 -35.36
C ALA A 512 -7.84 -10.69 -36.03
N GLY A 513 -7.05 -9.93 -35.26
CA GLY A 513 -5.69 -9.53 -35.61
C GLY A 513 -4.67 -10.67 -35.43
N ASN A 514 -3.38 -10.36 -35.56
CA ASN A 514 -2.31 -11.35 -35.41
C ASN A 514 -1.95 -11.60 -33.93
N GLY A 515 -2.89 -12.17 -33.19
CA GLY A 515 -2.71 -12.52 -31.78
C GLY A 515 -2.55 -14.01 -31.52
N ALA A 516 -1.85 -14.35 -30.44
CA ALA A 516 -1.68 -15.73 -29.99
C ALA A 516 -1.84 -15.89 -28.47
N ILE A 517 -2.48 -16.98 -28.05
CA ILE A 517 -2.61 -17.38 -26.64
C ILE A 517 -2.20 -18.85 -26.52
N ALA A 518 -1.38 -19.17 -25.52
CA ALA A 518 -1.06 -20.54 -25.16
C ALA A 518 -1.49 -20.82 -23.72
N GLY A 519 -2.02 -21.99 -23.39
CA GLY A 519 -2.47 -22.19 -22.03
C GLY A 519 -3.39 -23.37 -21.76
N ARG A 520 -4.05 -23.28 -20.60
CA ARG A 520 -5.00 -24.28 -20.13
C ARG A 520 -6.02 -23.66 -19.18
N LEU A 521 -7.29 -23.79 -19.52
CA LEU A 521 -8.40 -23.61 -18.59
C LEU A 521 -8.68 -24.93 -17.83
N THR A 522 -8.93 -24.84 -16.54
CA THR A 522 -9.49 -25.93 -15.72
C THR A 522 -10.67 -25.36 -14.95
N GLY A 523 -11.82 -25.36 -15.61
CA GLY A 523 -13.08 -24.76 -15.15
C GLY A 523 -14.10 -24.72 -16.27
N ASN A 524 -15.23 -24.10 -16.00
CA ASN A 524 -16.34 -23.92 -16.93
C ASN A 524 -16.38 -22.49 -17.50
N LEU A 525 -17.13 -22.32 -18.58
CA LEU A 525 -17.49 -21.02 -19.14
C LEU A 525 -18.96 -20.75 -18.82
N TYR A 526 -19.25 -19.58 -18.29
CA TYR A 526 -20.59 -19.09 -18.03
C TYR A 526 -20.76 -17.71 -18.68
N LEU A 527 -21.92 -17.52 -19.30
CA LEU A 527 -22.38 -16.24 -19.80
C LEU A 527 -23.71 -15.97 -19.08
N SER A 528 -23.84 -14.81 -18.44
CA SER A 528 -25.08 -14.46 -17.73
C SER A 528 -26.17 -14.08 -18.74
N PRO A 529 -27.37 -14.71 -18.71
CA PRO A 529 -28.43 -14.47 -19.69
C PRO A 529 -29.30 -13.23 -19.41
N GLY A 530 -28.99 -12.45 -18.36
CA GLY A 530 -29.85 -11.40 -17.82
C GLY A 530 -29.92 -10.08 -18.61
N ASP A 531 -28.96 -9.81 -19.49
CA ASP A 531 -28.96 -8.59 -20.30
C ASP A 531 -29.09 -8.92 -21.77
N ASP A 532 -30.11 -8.36 -22.40
CA ASP A 532 -30.54 -8.57 -23.78
C ASP A 532 -29.35 -8.78 -24.74
N LEU A 533 -29.29 -9.95 -25.38
CA LEU A 533 -28.29 -10.30 -26.42
C LEU A 533 -28.34 -9.33 -27.63
N THR A 534 -29.37 -8.50 -27.68
CA THR A 534 -29.66 -7.51 -28.73
C THR A 534 -29.50 -6.06 -28.30
N ALA A 535 -29.14 -5.76 -27.05
CA ALA A 535 -28.92 -4.39 -26.61
C ALA A 535 -27.55 -3.89 -27.13
N THR A 536 -27.55 -3.21 -28.28
CA THR A 536 -26.48 -2.30 -28.66
C THR A 536 -26.46 -1.15 -27.66
N PRO A 537 -25.40 -0.97 -26.85
CA PRO A 537 -25.31 0.17 -25.96
C PRO A 537 -25.18 1.45 -26.80
N GLU A 538 -26.15 2.36 -26.68
CA GLU A 538 -25.92 3.74 -27.06
C GLU A 538 -24.83 4.31 -26.16
N GLY A 539 -23.64 4.55 -26.72
CA GLY A 539 -22.63 5.41 -26.12
C GLY A 539 -21.51 4.76 -25.30
N THR A 540 -21.51 3.44 -25.03
CA THR A 540 -20.39 2.81 -24.29
C THR A 540 -20.08 1.39 -24.78
N PRO A 541 -18.85 1.07 -25.22
CA PRO A 541 -18.52 -0.27 -25.70
C PRO A 541 -18.48 -1.28 -24.54
N LEU A 542 -19.59 -1.98 -24.35
CA LEU A 542 -19.65 -3.19 -23.53
C LEU A 542 -18.73 -4.25 -24.12
N VAL A 543 -18.00 -4.99 -23.28
CA VAL A 543 -17.28 -6.21 -23.69
C VAL A 543 -17.94 -7.40 -23.02
N ARG A 544 -18.83 -8.05 -23.76
CA ARG A 544 -19.53 -9.26 -23.33
C ARG A 544 -18.86 -10.49 -23.90
N GLY A 545 -18.81 -11.57 -23.13
CA GLY A 545 -18.34 -12.88 -23.60
C GLY A 545 -17.68 -13.70 -22.51
N ALA A 546 -17.45 -14.98 -22.80
CA ALA A 546 -16.69 -15.85 -21.94
C ALA A 546 -15.73 -16.76 -22.74
N GLY A 547 -14.45 -16.72 -22.38
CA GLY A 547 -13.42 -17.61 -22.95
C GLY A 547 -12.22 -16.90 -23.57
N PHE A 548 -11.54 -17.63 -24.46
CA PHE A 548 -10.26 -17.23 -25.05
C PHE A 548 -10.38 -16.85 -26.52
N PHE A 549 -9.91 -15.66 -26.89
CA PHE A 549 -10.09 -15.10 -28.22
C PHE A 549 -8.78 -14.63 -28.83
N ALA A 550 -8.29 -15.38 -29.82
CA ALA A 550 -7.12 -15.02 -30.61
C ALA A 550 -7.12 -15.78 -31.93
N ARG A 551 -6.33 -15.30 -32.90
CA ARG A 551 -6.13 -16.01 -34.17
C ARG A 551 -5.44 -17.36 -33.98
N ARG A 552 -4.56 -17.47 -32.99
CA ARG A 552 -3.81 -18.70 -32.68
C ARG A 552 -4.01 -19.09 -31.22
N LEU A 553 -4.64 -20.24 -30.99
CA LEU A 553 -4.83 -20.82 -29.66
C LEU A 553 -4.05 -22.14 -29.55
N ALA A 554 -3.27 -22.29 -28.49
CA ALA A 554 -2.52 -23.51 -28.20
C ALA A 554 -2.84 -24.06 -26.81
N GLY A 555 -3.23 -25.34 -26.74
CA GLY A 555 -3.68 -26.00 -25.51
C GLY A 555 -5.20 -25.99 -25.34
N TYR A 556 -5.69 -26.28 -24.13
CA TYR A 556 -7.13 -26.34 -23.84
C TYR A 556 -7.64 -24.95 -23.44
N LEU A 557 -8.09 -24.19 -24.43
CA LEU A 557 -8.55 -22.81 -24.32
C LEU A 557 -9.90 -22.65 -25.03
N PRO A 558 -11.02 -22.98 -24.37
CA PRO A 558 -12.33 -22.92 -24.99
C PRO A 558 -12.86 -21.48 -25.07
N SER A 559 -13.69 -21.20 -26.07
CA SER A 559 -14.45 -19.95 -26.20
C SER A 559 -15.92 -20.25 -26.47
N LEU A 560 -16.83 -19.42 -25.95
CA LEU A 560 -18.23 -19.41 -26.40
C LEU A 560 -18.32 -18.67 -27.74
N GLY A 561 -18.78 -19.36 -28.79
CA GLY A 561 -19.00 -18.80 -30.13
C GLY A 561 -17.76 -18.33 -30.91
N GLY A 562 -16.60 -18.21 -30.25
CA GLY A 562 -15.33 -17.82 -30.85
C GLY A 562 -14.47 -18.98 -31.41
N PRO A 563 -13.24 -18.67 -31.87
CA PRO A 563 -12.31 -19.64 -32.47
C PRO A 563 -11.90 -20.76 -31.49
N GLN A 564 -11.86 -21.99 -31.97
CA GLN A 564 -11.48 -23.17 -31.17
C GLN A 564 -10.01 -23.53 -31.37
N ALA A 565 -9.34 -23.98 -30.31
CA ALA A 565 -7.97 -24.50 -30.40
C ALA A 565 -7.93 -25.76 -31.28
N GLN A 566 -6.90 -25.88 -32.12
CA GLN A 566 -6.74 -26.98 -33.10
C GLN A 566 -6.61 -28.40 -32.48
N THR A 567 -6.57 -28.53 -31.15
CA THR A 567 -6.39 -29.81 -30.43
C THR A 567 -7.38 -30.05 -29.28
N SER A 568 -8.52 -29.34 -29.21
CA SER A 568 -9.48 -29.49 -28.10
C SER A 568 -10.12 -30.89 -28.03
N PRO A 569 -10.01 -31.63 -26.90
CA PRO A 569 -10.94 -32.70 -26.57
C PRO A 569 -12.31 -32.09 -26.26
N ARG A 570 -13.36 -32.79 -26.68
CA ARG A 570 -14.78 -32.39 -26.62
C ARG A 570 -15.20 -31.78 -25.27
N PHE A 571 -15.99 -30.71 -25.36
CA PHE A 571 -16.66 -29.97 -24.27
C PHE A 571 -17.19 -30.89 -23.16
N LYS A 572 -17.01 -30.50 -21.88
CA LYS A 572 -17.66 -31.20 -20.75
C LYS A 572 -19.05 -30.64 -20.39
N SER A 573 -19.36 -29.38 -20.71
CA SER A 573 -20.73 -28.83 -20.75
C SER A 573 -20.66 -27.31 -20.95
N VAL A 574 -21.50 -26.75 -21.82
CA VAL A 574 -21.88 -25.32 -21.79
C VAL A 574 -23.12 -25.25 -20.91
N LEU A 575 -23.07 -24.49 -19.82
CA LEU A 575 -24.19 -24.34 -18.90
C LEU A 575 -24.63 -22.88 -18.92
N TYR A 576 -25.85 -22.63 -19.39
CA TYR A 576 -26.53 -21.36 -19.18
C TYR A 576 -26.99 -21.32 -17.72
N ARG A 577 -26.66 -20.24 -17.00
CA ARG A 577 -27.17 -20.03 -15.65
C ARG A 577 -28.52 -19.31 -15.77
N VAL A 578 -29.62 -20.06 -15.72
CA VAL A 578 -30.98 -19.51 -15.63
C VAL A 578 -31.16 -18.78 -14.32
#